data_AF-A0A1X6P7W4-F1
#
_entry.id   AF-A0A1X6P7W4-F1
#
_cell.length_a   1.000
_cell.length_b   1.000
_cell.length_c   1.000
_cell.angle_alpha   90.00
_cell.angle_beta   90.00
_cell.angle_gamma   90.00
#
_symmetry.space_group_name_H-M   'P 1'
#
loop_
_entity.id
_entity.type
_entity.pdbx_description
1 polymer ?
#
loop_
_entity_poly.entity_id
_entity_poly.type
_entity_poly.pdbx_seq_one_letter_code
_entity_poly.pdbx_strand_id
1 'polypeptide(L)'
;MTERFQVVTNNFNANPRATFKTDHKHAKDRFQLLTKSFEALDKKRATKTGTEEVLTPMELLLVDVVEEMNGFNERTAAERKERTAAEEELVKNGEQVRHLAMATRGEGTTASTLTTSNGSGGDGLMEPSPTRRRGRPEDFDDAEFVAVLERSDKRKQDMAARELALREKQLAHDEAVLAEARLRREEESRARVEQETRSAMDAAAARQTNLALARIMERLSK
;
A
#
# COMPACT_ATOMS: atom_id res chain seq x y z
N MET A 1 28.38 33.68 7.86
CA MET A 1 27.49 32.50 7.93
C MET A 1 27.93 31.35 7.00
N THR A 2 28.67 31.63 5.92
CA THR A 2 29.09 30.67 4.89
C THR A 2 30.16 29.68 5.36
N GLU A 3 31.03 30.08 6.30
CA GLU A 3 32.17 29.28 6.77
C GLU A 3 31.75 27.96 7.43
N ARG A 4 30.67 27.94 8.22
CA ARG A 4 30.20 26.71 8.89
C ARG A 4 29.74 25.66 7.89
N PHE A 5 29.03 26.08 6.84
CA PHE A 5 28.58 25.17 5.79
C PHE A 5 29.74 24.73 4.91
N GLN A 6 30.74 25.59 4.71
CA GLN A 6 31.97 25.18 4.03
C GLN A 6 32.70 24.06 4.79
N VAL A 7 32.80 24.15 6.12
CA VAL A 7 33.38 23.08 6.96
C VAL A 7 32.57 21.79 6.87
N VAL A 8 31.24 21.87 6.97
CA VAL A 8 30.35 20.69 6.85
C VAL A 8 30.51 20.03 5.49
N THR A 9 30.53 20.82 4.42
CA THR A 9 30.74 20.33 3.06
C THR A 9 32.12 19.68 2.89
N ASN A 10 33.18 20.29 3.42
CA ASN A 10 34.52 19.73 3.34
C ASN A 10 34.60 18.38 4.05
N ASN A 11 34.01 18.26 5.25
CA ASN A 11 33.95 17.00 5.99
C ASN A 11 33.11 15.93 5.27
N PHE A 12 31.95 16.31 4.74
CA PHE A 12 31.10 15.38 3.97
C PHE A 12 31.83 14.88 2.72
N ASN A 13 32.46 15.79 1.97
CA ASN A 13 33.19 15.46 0.76
C ASN A 13 34.48 14.66 1.04
N ALA A 14 35.10 14.82 2.21
CA ALA A 14 36.27 14.04 2.61
C ALA A 14 35.92 12.59 3.00
N ASN A 15 34.63 12.28 3.22
CA ASN A 15 34.21 10.94 3.60
C ASN A 15 34.30 9.96 2.40
N PRO A 16 35.09 8.88 2.48
CA PRO A 16 35.24 7.91 1.39
C PRO A 16 33.95 7.13 1.08
N ARG A 17 32.95 7.16 1.98
CA ARG A 17 31.63 6.55 1.76
C ARG A 17 30.62 7.49 1.10
N ALA A 18 30.95 8.77 0.93
CA ALA A 18 30.06 9.71 0.26
C ALA A 18 29.98 9.37 -1.23
N THR A 19 28.78 9.10 -1.73
CA THR A 19 28.54 8.72 -3.13
C THR A 19 28.49 9.91 -4.08
N PHE A 20 28.41 11.14 -3.55
CA PHE A 20 28.38 12.37 -4.32
C PHE A 20 29.11 13.49 -3.58
N LYS A 21 29.54 14.51 -4.34
CA LYS A 21 30.10 15.74 -3.78
C LYS A 21 29.01 16.79 -3.64
N THR A 22 29.08 17.57 -2.58
CA THR A 22 28.14 18.67 -2.32
C THR A 22 28.89 19.99 -2.21
N ASP A 23 28.20 21.11 -2.41
CA ASP A 23 28.73 22.46 -2.16
C ASP A 23 28.12 23.06 -0.87
N HIS A 24 28.70 24.15 -0.38
CA HIS A 24 28.24 24.78 0.86
C HIS A 24 26.84 25.39 0.72
N LYS A 25 26.41 25.73 -0.50
CA LYS A 25 25.08 26.24 -0.79
C LYS A 25 24.05 25.14 -0.62
N HIS A 26 24.28 23.97 -1.21
CA HIS A 26 23.41 22.80 -1.06
C HIS A 26 23.31 22.34 0.40
N ALA A 27 24.43 22.32 1.13
CA ALA A 27 24.43 21.99 2.55
C ALA A 27 23.58 22.97 3.37
N LYS A 28 23.69 24.27 3.08
CA LYS A 28 22.88 25.31 3.70
C LYS A 28 21.39 25.15 3.38
N ASP A 29 21.04 24.94 2.12
CA ASP A 29 19.65 24.80 1.68
C ASP A 29 18.99 23.57 2.32
N ARG A 30 19.71 22.44 2.41
CA ARG A 30 19.25 21.22 3.10
C ARG A 30 19.04 21.45 4.59
N PHE A 31 19.96 22.18 5.24
CA PHE A 31 19.82 22.52 6.66
C PHE A 31 18.61 23.43 6.91
N GLN A 32 18.41 24.45 6.06
CA GLN A 32 17.24 25.33 6.15
C GLN A 32 15.92 24.57 5.94
N LEU A 33 15.89 23.62 5.01
CA LEU A 33 14.73 22.76 4.81
C LEU A 33 14.44 21.93 6.06
N LEU A 34 15.48 21.38 6.69
CA LEU A 34 15.36 20.64 7.94
C LEU A 34 14.82 21.52 9.07
N THR A 35 15.35 22.74 9.25
CA THR A 35 14.85 23.69 10.26
C THR A 35 13.37 23.99 10.07
N LYS A 36 12.95 24.29 8.83
CA LYS A 36 11.53 24.54 8.50
C LYS A 36 10.63 23.34 8.80
N SER A 37 11.13 22.11 8.59
CA SER A 37 10.36 20.89 8.90
C SER A 37 10.13 20.72 10.41
N PHE A 38 11.14 21.02 11.23
CA PHE A 38 11.00 21.01 12.69
C PHE A 38 10.09 22.13 13.19
N GLU A 39 10.22 23.34 12.65
CA GLU A 39 9.28 24.43 12.97
C GLU A 39 7.83 24.06 12.61
N ALA A 40 7.61 23.38 11.49
CA ALA A 40 6.30 22.90 11.11
C ALA A 40 5.79 21.79 12.05
N LEU A 41 6.67 20.89 12.50
CA LEU A 41 6.32 19.86 13.49
C LEU A 41 6.01 20.46 14.86
N ASP A 42 6.79 21.44 15.30
CA ASP A 42 6.58 22.12 16.58
C ASP A 42 5.31 22.97 16.55
N LYS A 43 5.02 23.65 15.43
CA LYS A 43 3.71 24.30 15.22
C LYS A 43 2.57 23.29 15.27
N LYS A 44 2.69 22.15 14.59
CA LYS A 44 1.70 21.06 14.65
C LYS A 44 1.51 20.53 16.08
N ARG A 45 2.59 20.44 16.87
CA ARG A 45 2.54 20.04 18.28
C ARG A 45 1.94 21.14 19.17
N ALA A 46 2.23 22.40 18.90
CA ALA A 46 1.66 23.53 19.62
C ALA A 46 0.17 23.72 19.33
N THR A 47 -0.29 23.42 18.10
CA THR A 47 -1.72 23.39 17.74
C THR A 47 -2.43 22.13 18.23
N LYS A 48 -1.70 21.09 18.63
CA LYS A 48 -2.25 19.99 19.44
C LYS A 48 -2.40 20.50 20.88
N THR A 49 -3.34 21.42 21.08
CA THR A 49 -3.85 21.78 22.39
C THR A 49 -4.39 20.52 23.05
N GLY A 50 -3.87 20.23 24.25
CA GLY A 50 -4.10 19.00 24.98
C GLY A 50 -5.56 18.78 25.35
N THR A 51 -6.15 17.80 24.68
CA THR A 51 -6.85 16.65 25.24
C THR A 51 -6.64 15.53 24.22
N GLU A 52 -6.12 14.38 24.61
CA GLU A 52 -6.48 13.17 23.87
C GLU A 52 -7.99 13.06 24.07
N GLU A 53 -8.77 13.53 23.10
CA GLU A 53 -10.16 13.11 23.01
C GLU A 53 -10.07 11.60 22.85
N VAL A 54 -10.33 10.89 23.95
CA VAL A 54 -10.54 9.46 23.94
C VAL A 54 -11.82 9.28 23.17
N LEU A 55 -11.67 9.21 21.84
CA LEU A 55 -12.75 8.95 20.93
C LEU A 55 -13.41 7.68 21.42
N THR A 56 -14.70 7.77 21.69
CA THR A 56 -15.49 6.60 21.99
C THR A 56 -15.37 5.62 20.83
N PRO A 57 -15.53 4.30 21.06
CA PRO A 57 -15.45 3.32 19.98
C PRO A 57 -16.33 3.64 18.76
N MET A 58 -17.45 4.34 18.98
CA MET A 58 -18.33 4.84 17.90
C MET A 58 -17.68 5.98 17.10
N GLU A 59 -17.03 6.93 17.77
CA GLU A 59 -16.36 8.05 17.10
C GLU A 59 -15.13 7.58 16.30
N LEU A 60 -14.40 6.58 16.79
CA LEU A 60 -13.34 5.91 16.02
C LEU A 60 -13.89 5.27 14.74
N LEU A 61 -15.00 4.54 14.84
CA LEU A 61 -15.67 3.96 13.66
C LEU A 61 -16.15 5.04 12.68
N LEU A 62 -16.65 6.17 13.17
CA LEU A 62 -17.07 7.27 12.31
C LEU A 62 -15.87 7.92 11.61
N VAL A 63 -14.74 8.06 12.27
CA VAL A 63 -13.49 8.55 11.66
C VAL A 63 -13.05 7.58 10.55
N ASP A 64 -12.99 6.28 10.83
CA ASP A 64 -12.60 5.26 9.85
C ASP A 64 -13.52 5.26 8.62
N VAL A 65 -14.85 5.34 8.82
CA VAL A 65 -15.84 5.37 7.73
C VAL A 65 -15.70 6.63 6.89
N VAL A 66 -15.46 7.80 7.51
CA VAL A 66 -15.29 9.06 6.79
C VAL A 66 -13.99 9.07 6.00
N GLU A 67 -12.89 8.54 6.57
CA GLU A 67 -11.63 8.38 5.86
C GLU A 67 -11.76 7.43 4.67
N GLU A 68 -12.48 6.31 4.83
CA GLU A 68 -12.71 5.35 3.75
C GLU A 68 -13.59 5.95 2.63
N MET A 69 -14.66 6.68 2.99
CA MET A 69 -15.50 7.39 2.03
C MET A 69 -14.71 8.45 1.25
N ASN A 70 -13.85 9.21 1.94
CA ASN A 70 -12.99 10.20 1.28
C ASN A 70 -12.00 9.52 0.33
N GLY A 71 -11.33 8.44 0.79
CA GLY A 71 -10.41 7.67 -0.06
C GLY A 71 -11.10 7.01 -1.26
N PHE A 72 -12.37 6.60 -1.13
CA PHE A 72 -13.17 6.12 -2.25
C PHE A 72 -13.51 7.24 -3.24
N ASN A 73 -13.92 8.41 -2.74
CA ASN A 73 -14.23 9.57 -3.57
C ASN A 73 -13.00 10.05 -4.35
N GLU A 74 -11.83 10.09 -3.72
CA GLU A 74 -10.56 10.45 -4.37
C GLU A 74 -10.19 9.45 -5.48
N ARG A 75 -10.28 8.14 -5.20
CA ARG A 75 -10.03 7.09 -6.20
C ARG A 75 -10.96 7.20 -7.40
N THR A 76 -12.26 7.37 -7.16
CA THR A 76 -13.23 7.51 -8.27
C THR A 76 -13.07 8.84 -9.01
N ALA A 77 -12.60 9.90 -8.36
CA ALA A 77 -12.28 11.15 -9.04
C ALA A 77 -11.01 11.02 -9.91
N ALA A 78 -9.99 10.32 -9.43
CA ALA A 78 -8.78 10.03 -10.17
C ALA A 78 -9.07 9.16 -11.41
N GLU A 79 -9.85 8.09 -11.26
CA GLU A 79 -10.27 7.22 -12.36
C GLU A 79 -11.05 7.98 -13.45
N ARG A 80 -11.97 8.88 -13.04
CA ARG A 80 -12.68 9.75 -14.00
C ARG A 80 -11.74 10.68 -14.75
N LYS A 81 -10.73 11.26 -14.07
CA LYS A 81 -9.72 12.12 -14.71
C LYS A 81 -8.85 11.35 -15.69
N GLU A 82 -8.46 10.13 -15.35
CA GLU A 82 -7.69 9.27 -16.25
C GLU A 82 -8.50 8.88 -17.48
N ARG A 83 -9.75 8.47 -17.29
CA ARG A 83 -10.66 8.12 -18.40
C ARG A 83 -10.90 9.30 -19.34
N THR A 84 -11.11 10.49 -18.80
CA THR A 84 -11.30 11.71 -19.60
C THR A 84 -10.04 12.09 -20.36
N ALA A 85 -8.85 11.99 -19.75
CA ALA A 85 -7.59 12.21 -20.45
C ALA A 85 -7.37 11.22 -21.60
N ALA A 86 -7.66 9.94 -21.39
CA ALA A 86 -7.55 8.92 -22.44
C ALA A 86 -8.53 9.18 -23.59
N GLU A 87 -9.77 9.61 -23.29
CA GLU A 87 -10.75 9.97 -24.30
C GLU A 87 -10.32 11.21 -25.11
N GLU A 88 -9.79 12.25 -24.46
CA GLU A 88 -9.24 13.42 -25.15
C GLU A 88 -8.09 13.08 -26.09
N GLU A 89 -7.20 12.16 -25.70
CA GLU A 89 -6.13 11.69 -26.58
C GLU A 89 -6.68 10.96 -27.82
N LEU A 90 -7.68 10.09 -27.64
CA LEU A 90 -8.32 9.40 -28.76
C LEU A 90 -9.02 10.38 -29.71
N VAL A 91 -9.67 11.42 -29.18
CA VAL A 91 -10.29 12.48 -29.99
C VAL A 91 -9.24 13.23 -30.79
N LYS A 92 -8.14 13.68 -30.16
CA LYS A 92 -7.03 14.38 -30.84
C LYS A 92 -6.40 13.52 -31.94
N ASN A 93 -6.13 12.25 -31.64
CA ASN A 93 -5.58 11.31 -32.63
C ASN A 93 -6.55 11.10 -33.80
N GLY A 94 -7.84 10.95 -33.52
CA GLY A 94 -8.87 10.85 -34.55
C GLY A 94 -9.00 12.11 -35.41
N GLU A 95 -8.86 13.29 -34.83
CA GLU A 95 -8.83 14.57 -35.55
C GLU A 95 -7.63 14.68 -36.48
N GLN A 96 -6.42 14.34 -35.99
CA GLN A 96 -5.21 14.35 -36.82
C GLN A 96 -5.33 13.41 -38.02
N VAL A 97 -5.84 12.19 -37.81
CA VAL A 97 -6.08 11.22 -38.89
C VAL A 97 -7.09 11.76 -39.91
N ARG A 98 -8.19 12.39 -39.46
CA ARG A 98 -9.16 13.04 -40.37
C ARG A 98 -8.52 14.18 -41.16
N HIS A 99 -7.73 15.03 -40.51
CA HIS A 99 -7.05 16.14 -41.16
C HIS A 99 -6.08 15.66 -42.25
N LEU A 100 -5.29 14.63 -41.95
CA LEU A 100 -4.35 14.02 -42.90
C LEU A 100 -5.08 13.40 -44.09
N ALA A 101 -6.17 12.66 -43.83
CA ALA A 101 -6.99 12.05 -44.88
C ALA A 101 -7.67 13.09 -45.78
N MET A 102 -8.07 14.25 -45.22
CA MET A 102 -8.62 15.35 -46.01
C MET A 102 -7.54 16.08 -46.82
N ALA A 103 -6.33 16.22 -46.29
CA ALA A 103 -5.21 16.83 -47.01
C ALA A 103 -4.77 16.00 -48.23
N THR A 104 -4.80 14.67 -48.13
CA THR A 104 -4.45 13.77 -49.25
C THR A 104 -5.60 13.54 -50.24
N ARG A 105 -6.80 14.04 -49.93
CA ARG A 105 -8.00 13.89 -50.79
C ARG A 105 -7.96 14.76 -52.05
N GLY A 106 -6.98 15.66 -52.16
CA GLY A 106 -6.81 16.60 -53.28
C GLY A 106 -5.68 16.27 -54.26
N GLU A 107 -4.78 15.32 -53.97
CA GLU A 107 -3.71 14.92 -54.90
C GLU A 107 -4.20 13.82 -55.86
N GLY A 108 -5.29 14.12 -56.53
CA GLY A 108 -5.67 13.47 -57.77
C GLY A 108 -5.26 14.36 -58.94
N THR A 109 -4.19 13.94 -59.63
CA THR A 109 -3.77 14.33 -61.00
C THR A 109 -3.24 15.75 -61.25
N THR A 110 -1.96 15.85 -61.66
CA THR A 110 -1.51 16.45 -62.95
C THR A 110 0.03 16.43 -63.08
N ALA A 111 0.51 16.51 -64.33
CA ALA A 111 1.90 16.52 -64.85
C ALA A 111 2.47 15.13 -65.19
N SER A 112 2.27 14.59 -66.40
CA SER A 112 2.89 14.98 -67.67
C SER A 112 4.42 15.04 -67.63
N THR A 113 5.06 13.92 -68.00
CA THR A 113 6.36 13.95 -68.71
C THR A 113 6.39 12.81 -69.74
N LEU A 114 5.90 13.11 -70.94
CA LEU A 114 6.39 12.49 -72.17
C LEU A 114 7.83 12.98 -72.37
N THR A 115 8.82 12.18 -71.97
CA THR A 115 10.16 12.25 -72.55
C THR A 115 10.66 10.84 -72.79
N THR A 116 10.73 10.52 -74.08
CA THR A 116 11.52 9.45 -74.65
C THR A 116 12.98 9.53 -74.17
N SER A 117 13.52 8.43 -73.65
CA SER A 117 14.87 7.92 -74.02
C SER A 117 15.28 6.75 -73.13
N ASN A 118 15.96 5.82 -73.78
CA ASN A 118 16.42 4.51 -73.31
C ASN A 118 17.18 4.52 -71.98
N GLY A 119 16.98 3.49 -71.16
CA GLY A 119 17.95 3.14 -70.13
C GLY A 119 17.48 2.13 -69.09
N SER A 120 17.81 0.85 -69.32
CA SER A 120 18.07 -0.18 -68.29
C SER A 120 16.96 -0.52 -67.28
N GLY A 121 16.12 -1.49 -67.64
CA GLY A 121 15.22 -2.18 -66.71
C GLY A 121 15.99 -3.23 -65.90
N GLY A 122 16.48 -2.82 -64.73
CA GLY A 122 16.92 -3.73 -63.67
C GLY A 122 15.75 -4.03 -62.75
N ASP A 123 15.31 -5.28 -62.81
CA ASP A 123 14.30 -5.93 -62.00
C ASP A 123 14.42 -5.61 -60.49
N GLY A 124 13.30 -5.16 -59.92
CA GLY A 124 13.20 -4.73 -58.54
C GLY A 124 11.74 -4.77 -58.10
N LEU A 125 11.10 -5.93 -58.26
CA LEU A 125 9.79 -6.21 -57.68
C LEU A 125 9.90 -6.21 -56.15
N MET A 126 9.74 -5.04 -55.54
CA MET A 126 9.44 -4.92 -54.11
C MET A 126 8.04 -5.49 -53.90
N GLU A 127 7.97 -6.64 -53.24
CA GLU A 127 6.72 -7.25 -52.80
C GLU A 127 5.91 -6.23 -51.97
N PRO A 128 4.66 -5.88 -52.35
CA PRO A 128 3.84 -5.02 -51.53
C PRO A 128 3.53 -5.75 -50.22
N SER A 129 3.94 -5.14 -49.09
CA SER A 129 3.63 -5.64 -47.75
C SER A 129 2.13 -5.91 -47.62
N PRO A 130 1.70 -7.05 -47.05
CA PRO A 130 0.29 -7.41 -47.04
C PRO A 130 -0.50 -6.41 -46.19
N THR A 131 -1.24 -5.55 -46.89
CA THR A 131 -2.33 -4.76 -46.32
C THR A 131 -3.24 -5.71 -45.57
N ARG A 132 -3.34 -5.48 -44.25
CA ARG A 132 -4.25 -6.17 -43.34
C ARG A 132 -5.68 -5.91 -43.81
N ARG A 133 -6.15 -6.73 -44.75
CA ARG A 133 -7.57 -6.87 -45.06
C ARG A 133 -8.24 -7.13 -43.71
N ARG A 134 -9.28 -6.37 -43.37
CA ARG A 134 -10.17 -6.77 -42.29
C ARG A 134 -10.54 -8.22 -42.58
N GLY A 135 -10.05 -9.13 -41.76
CA GLY A 135 -10.42 -10.52 -41.84
C GLY A 135 -11.93 -10.57 -41.88
N ARG A 136 -12.45 -11.29 -42.88
CA ARG A 136 -13.75 -11.95 -42.76
C ARG A 136 -13.85 -12.49 -41.33
N PRO A 137 -14.99 -12.40 -40.62
CA PRO A 137 -15.14 -13.15 -39.38
C PRO A 137 -14.82 -14.60 -39.74
N GLU A 138 -13.69 -15.11 -39.24
CA GLU A 138 -13.55 -16.56 -39.19
C GLU A 138 -14.68 -17.01 -38.28
N ASP A 139 -15.41 -18.04 -38.72
CA ASP A 139 -16.48 -18.64 -37.96
C ASP A 139 -15.86 -19.16 -36.66
N PHE A 140 -15.81 -18.31 -35.63
CA PHE A 140 -15.36 -18.70 -34.30
C PHE A 140 -16.25 -19.84 -33.87
N ASP A 141 -15.67 -21.01 -33.60
CA ASP A 141 -16.45 -22.16 -33.14
C ASP A 141 -17.06 -21.80 -31.78
N ASP A 142 -18.38 -21.66 -31.75
CA ASP A 142 -19.13 -21.35 -30.53
C ASP A 142 -18.81 -22.37 -29.42
N ALA A 143 -18.47 -23.62 -29.79
CA ALA A 143 -18.05 -24.64 -28.85
C ALA A 143 -16.69 -24.33 -28.19
N GLU A 144 -15.75 -23.75 -28.95
CA GLU A 144 -14.45 -23.32 -28.41
C GLU A 144 -14.62 -22.13 -27.45
N PHE A 145 -15.48 -21.18 -27.79
CA PHE A 145 -15.78 -20.03 -26.92
C PHE A 145 -16.43 -20.46 -25.59
N VAL A 146 -17.41 -21.37 -25.65
CA VAL A 146 -18.04 -21.94 -24.44
C VAL A 146 -17.00 -22.68 -23.59
N ALA A 147 -16.12 -23.48 -24.21
CA ALA A 147 -15.08 -24.19 -23.48
C ALA A 147 -14.08 -23.24 -22.77
N VAL A 148 -13.75 -22.10 -23.37
CA VAL A 148 -12.91 -21.07 -22.74
C VAL A 148 -13.62 -20.44 -21.55
N LEU A 149 -14.93 -20.17 -21.67
CA LEU A 149 -15.73 -19.59 -20.59
C LEU A 149 -15.87 -20.55 -19.41
N GLU A 150 -16.16 -21.83 -19.65
CA GLU A 150 -16.23 -22.86 -18.62
C GLU A 150 -14.90 -23.04 -17.88
N ARG A 151 -13.77 -23.03 -18.61
CA ARG A 151 -12.43 -23.06 -17.98
C ARG A 151 -12.16 -21.81 -17.15
N SER A 152 -12.63 -20.65 -17.60
CA SER A 152 -12.52 -19.41 -16.84
C SER A 152 -13.33 -19.48 -15.55
N ASP A 153 -14.57 -19.93 -15.61
CA ASP A 153 -15.44 -20.01 -14.44
C ASP A 153 -14.98 -21.08 -13.46
N LYS A 154 -14.48 -22.22 -13.95
CA LYS A 154 -13.82 -23.22 -13.11
C LYS A 154 -12.61 -22.65 -12.39
N ARG A 155 -11.75 -21.87 -13.08
CA ARG A 155 -10.61 -21.20 -12.44
C ARG A 155 -11.06 -20.21 -11.36
N LYS A 156 -12.15 -19.46 -11.58
CA LYS A 156 -12.70 -18.57 -10.54
C LYS A 156 -13.20 -19.35 -9.33
N GLN A 157 -13.91 -20.44 -9.55
CA GLN A 157 -14.40 -21.31 -8.47
C GLN A 157 -13.24 -21.93 -7.68
N ASP A 158 -12.19 -22.42 -8.37
CA ASP A 158 -11.01 -22.97 -7.72
C ASP A 158 -10.28 -21.93 -6.87
N MET A 159 -10.18 -20.69 -7.34
CA MET A 159 -9.60 -19.59 -6.57
C MET A 159 -10.45 -19.25 -5.34
N ALA A 160 -11.77 -19.18 -5.48
CA ALA A 160 -12.68 -18.95 -4.35
C ALA A 160 -12.60 -20.09 -3.31
N ALA A 161 -12.52 -21.34 -3.75
CA ALA A 161 -12.37 -22.49 -2.87
C ALA A 161 -11.04 -22.45 -2.09
N ARG A 162 -9.94 -22.05 -2.75
CA ARG A 162 -8.64 -21.86 -2.10
C ARG A 162 -8.67 -20.73 -1.08
N GLU A 163 -9.32 -19.62 -1.40
CA GLU A 163 -9.49 -18.49 -0.47
C GLU A 163 -10.28 -18.90 0.77
N LEU A 164 -11.39 -19.63 0.57
CA LEU A 164 -12.22 -20.14 1.66
C LEU A 164 -11.41 -21.09 2.57
N ALA A 165 -10.69 -22.05 1.97
CA ALA A 165 -9.86 -22.99 2.73
C ALA A 165 -8.73 -22.30 3.52
N LEU A 166 -8.18 -21.19 3.02
CA LEU A 166 -7.20 -20.39 3.76
C LEU A 166 -7.86 -19.66 4.94
N ARG A 167 -9.03 -19.05 4.73
CA ARG A 167 -9.78 -18.40 5.82
C ARG A 167 -10.17 -19.38 6.91
N GLU A 168 -10.66 -20.57 6.57
CA GLU A 168 -11.00 -21.61 7.56
C GLU A 168 -9.78 -22.01 8.42
N LYS A 169 -8.62 -22.19 7.79
CA LYS A 169 -7.37 -22.50 8.52
C LYS A 169 -6.96 -21.37 9.45
N GLN A 170 -7.13 -20.13 9.01
CA GLN A 170 -6.82 -18.95 9.82
C GLN A 170 -7.75 -18.85 11.02
N LEU A 171 -9.05 -19.02 10.81
CA LEU A 171 -10.03 -19.03 11.90
C LEU A 171 -9.75 -20.14 12.92
N ALA A 172 -9.42 -21.35 12.47
CA ALA A 172 -9.08 -22.45 13.36
C ALA A 172 -7.81 -22.16 14.19
N HIS A 173 -6.82 -21.51 13.59
CA HIS A 173 -5.62 -21.07 14.32
C HIS A 173 -5.96 -20.03 15.39
N ASP A 174 -6.73 -19.00 15.02
CA ASP A 174 -7.12 -17.93 15.93
C ASP A 174 -7.96 -18.47 17.09
N GLU A 175 -8.90 -19.39 16.81
CA GLU A 175 -9.68 -20.08 17.82
C GLU A 175 -8.80 -20.89 18.79
N ALA A 176 -7.80 -21.61 18.28
CA ALA A 176 -6.86 -22.36 19.11
C ALA A 176 -6.04 -21.44 20.02
N VAL A 177 -5.57 -20.29 19.51
CA VAL A 177 -4.85 -19.28 20.30
C VAL A 177 -5.74 -18.73 21.42
N LEU A 178 -7.00 -18.44 21.12
CA LEU A 178 -7.97 -17.96 22.12
C LEU A 178 -8.28 -19.04 23.17
N ALA A 179 -8.40 -20.30 22.77
CA ALA A 179 -8.60 -21.42 23.68
C ALA A 179 -7.38 -21.60 24.62
N GLU A 180 -6.17 -21.54 24.09
CA GLU A 180 -4.93 -21.61 24.88
C GLU A 180 -4.83 -20.44 25.88
N ALA A 181 -5.17 -19.23 25.45
CA ALA A 181 -5.19 -18.06 26.33
C ALA A 181 -6.22 -18.21 27.47
N ARG A 182 -7.38 -18.83 27.20
CA ARG A 182 -8.37 -19.14 28.25
C ARG A 182 -7.83 -20.15 29.24
N LEU A 183 -7.22 -21.23 28.77
CA LEU A 183 -6.60 -22.24 29.63
C LEU A 183 -5.51 -21.64 30.52
N ARG A 184 -4.61 -20.80 29.96
CA ARG A 184 -3.60 -20.09 30.76
C ARG A 184 -4.21 -19.24 31.87
N ARG A 185 -5.28 -18.49 31.58
CA ARG A 185 -5.97 -17.68 32.60
C ARG A 185 -6.59 -18.55 33.69
N GLU A 186 -7.17 -19.69 33.32
CA GLU A 186 -7.71 -20.64 34.29
C GLU A 186 -6.62 -21.24 35.17
N GLU A 187 -5.49 -21.64 34.59
CA GLU A 187 -4.33 -22.15 35.34
C GLU A 187 -3.76 -21.09 36.29
N GLU A 188 -3.58 -19.86 35.82
CA GLU A 188 -3.16 -18.74 36.66
C GLU A 188 -4.17 -18.48 37.79
N SER A 189 -5.48 -18.59 37.52
CA SER A 189 -6.51 -18.42 38.54
C SER A 189 -6.42 -19.51 39.61
N ARG A 190 -6.21 -20.77 39.22
CA ARG A 190 -6.02 -21.89 40.14
C ARG A 190 -4.76 -21.72 40.96
N ALA A 191 -3.64 -21.34 40.33
CA ALA A 191 -2.39 -21.07 41.01
C ALA A 191 -2.52 -19.94 42.04
N ARG A 192 -3.27 -18.88 41.74
CA ARG A 192 -3.56 -17.79 42.69
C ARG A 192 -4.36 -18.28 43.89
N VAL A 193 -5.41 -19.08 43.68
CA VAL A 193 -6.20 -19.64 44.78
C VAL A 193 -5.35 -20.58 45.64
N GLU A 194 -4.53 -21.43 45.04
CA GLU A 194 -3.60 -22.30 45.78
C GLU A 194 -2.58 -21.48 46.59
N GLN A 195 -2.02 -20.42 46.02
CA GLN A 195 -1.10 -19.55 46.74
C GLN A 195 -1.80 -18.82 47.90
N GLU A 196 -3.01 -18.32 47.67
CA GLU A 196 -3.80 -17.63 48.69
C GLU A 196 -4.13 -18.58 49.85
N THR A 197 -4.55 -19.81 49.57
CA THR A 197 -4.81 -20.81 50.61
C THR A 197 -3.56 -21.17 51.41
N ARG A 198 -2.40 -21.35 50.77
CA ARG A 198 -1.12 -21.55 51.47
C ARG A 198 -0.78 -20.37 52.37
N SER A 199 -0.88 -19.14 51.84
CA SER A 199 -0.61 -17.92 52.61
C SER A 199 -1.54 -17.75 53.81
N ALA A 200 -2.82 -18.14 53.67
CA ALA A 200 -3.79 -18.10 54.75
C ALA A 200 -3.46 -19.11 55.85
N MET A 201 -3.00 -20.32 55.49
CA MET A 201 -2.54 -21.31 56.47
C MET A 201 -1.30 -20.82 57.22
N ASP A 202 -0.32 -20.24 56.52
CA ASP A 202 0.89 -19.68 57.13
C ASP A 202 0.56 -18.53 58.08
N ALA A 203 -0.34 -17.63 57.66
CA ALA A 203 -0.82 -16.54 58.49
C ALA A 203 -1.57 -17.05 59.74
N ALA A 204 -2.37 -18.11 59.62
CA ALA A 204 -3.06 -18.73 60.74
C ALA A 204 -2.06 -19.38 61.72
N ALA A 205 -1.05 -20.08 61.22
CA ALA A 205 0.02 -20.66 62.03
C ALA A 205 0.80 -19.57 62.80
N ALA A 206 1.16 -18.46 62.12
CA ALA A 206 1.82 -17.32 62.76
C ALA A 206 0.96 -16.66 63.85
N ARG A 207 -0.36 -16.57 63.66
CA ARG A 207 -1.27 -16.07 64.72
C ARG A 207 -1.28 -17.01 65.94
N GLN A 208 -1.28 -18.32 65.72
CA GLN A 208 -1.24 -19.29 66.81
C GLN A 208 0.08 -19.22 67.61
N THR A 209 1.23 -19.10 66.93
CA THR A 209 2.52 -18.96 67.61
C THR A 209 2.59 -17.65 68.41
N ASN A 210 2.13 -16.53 67.84
CA ASN A 210 2.07 -15.25 68.54
C ASN A 210 1.17 -15.32 69.79
N LEU A 211 0.01 -15.98 69.70
CA LEU A 211 -0.87 -16.21 70.85
C LEU A 211 -0.21 -17.09 71.92
N ALA A 212 0.52 -18.13 71.53
CA ALA A 212 1.24 -18.99 72.46
C ALA A 212 2.34 -18.21 73.20
N LEU A 213 3.12 -17.38 72.48
CA LEU A 213 4.15 -16.52 73.06
C LEU A 213 3.53 -15.49 74.03
N ALA A 214 2.43 -14.85 73.67
CA ALA A 214 1.73 -13.91 74.54
C ALA A 214 1.29 -14.57 75.87
N ARG A 215 0.76 -15.79 75.81
CA ARG A 215 0.39 -16.57 77.02
C ARG A 215 1.59 -16.92 77.89
N ILE A 216 2.75 -17.22 77.29
CA ILE A 216 3.98 -17.49 78.04
C ILE A 216 4.44 -16.22 78.75
N MET A 217 4.47 -15.08 78.05
CA MET A 217 4.86 -13.80 78.65
C MET A 217 3.92 -13.38 79.79
N GLU A 218 2.61 -13.58 79.65
CA GLU A 218 1.65 -13.26 80.73
C GLU A 218 1.90 -14.09 82.00
N ARG A 219 2.33 -15.35 81.86
CA ARG A 219 2.68 -16.20 83.01
C ARG A 219 3.99 -15.81 83.68
N LEU A 220 4.93 -15.24 82.94
CA LEU A 220 6.23 -14.79 83.46
C LEU A 220 6.17 -13.41 84.13
N SER A 221 5.09 -12.66 83.92
CA SER A 221 4.89 -11.32 84.48
C SER A 221 4.07 -11.30 85.78
N LYS A 222 3.76 -12.47 86.35
CA LYS A 222 3.09 -12.66 87.65
C LYS A 222 4.09 -13.28 88.63
#